data_AF-A0A929WWR1-F1
#
_entry.id   AF-A0A929WWR1-F1
#
_cell.length_a   1.000
_cell.length_b   1.000
_cell.length_c   1.000
_cell.angle_alpha   90.00
_cell.angle_beta   90.00
_cell.angle_gamma   90.00
#
_symmetry.space_group_name_H-M   'P 1'
#
loop_
_entity.id
_entity.type
_entity.pdbx_description
1 polymer ?
#
loop_
_entity_poly.entity_id
_entity_poly.type
_entity_poly.pdbx_seq_one_letter_code
_entity_poly.pdbx_strand_id
1 'polypeptide(L)'
;MKRRFHDPALRLAGRLLEGCALERTQHYMKRRFHDPALRALLTTQWGDYGVEPARSAFVAHAMIVSHYMNGAWFPHGGSGQIARMIEEHIRDKGGQIRVAQDVESIIVEAGRAVGVRVTDRSGPIPLSYEERAPIIMSGIGARETYTRLLPITGPTGALTAPIREKIASLGHGGTAVTVYLILDRYPESVDGSNVWVTTPDCPNDPAQMTADLLDGHPQSAFISFPGIKSGEPHATAEIVSFVTPEAFERWAGTRPKNRGRDYETLTEIMKSGLIDLAETAVPGLRDAIAYAEVGTPLTIEHFTSHTQGCFYGLPLTPERFQANLATPSTPIANLFLTGQDAGMPGIVGAAMAGMSAACKALGPAGYPRITAALHAQDDASTPATHPHESGSDRNVGARRHRGSVQCASWATPTIRDITLRLPTPALWHAGQYALVRVAPFEWRPYSLACEPGQAVRLLIDVRTRGLGAAWASHVTAGDAVDIELPLGQFLLNTGTSDTRATTPDTRRRVFIATGTGIAPFLAEFERDVRNDDVLLLG
;
A
#
# COMPACT_ATOMS: atom_id res chain seq x y z
N MET A 1 -25.36 -0.53 28.42
CA MET A 1 -26.13 0.17 29.46
C MET A 1 -26.35 1.61 29.01
N LYS A 2 -27.60 2.01 28.74
CA LYS A 2 -27.96 3.33 28.19
C LYS A 2 -27.86 4.41 29.28
N ARG A 3 -26.93 5.36 29.15
CA ARG A 3 -27.08 6.69 29.78
C ARG A 3 -27.31 7.71 28.65
N ARG A 4 -28.58 7.96 28.36
CA ARG A 4 -29.02 9.09 27.52
C ARG A 4 -28.84 10.36 28.35
N PHE A 5 -27.97 11.27 27.90
CA PHE A 5 -27.85 12.61 28.46
C PHE A 5 -29.18 13.35 28.24
N HIS A 6 -29.89 13.68 29.32
CA HIS A 6 -31.25 14.23 29.28
C HIS A 6 -31.33 15.76 29.35
N ASP A 7 -30.20 16.47 29.38
CA ASP A 7 -30.18 17.93 29.56
C ASP A 7 -30.43 18.68 28.22
N PRO A 8 -31.47 19.54 28.14
CA PRO A 8 -31.75 20.39 26.98
C PRO A 8 -30.64 21.38 26.62
N ALA A 9 -29.89 21.88 27.60
CA ALA A 9 -28.78 22.80 27.38
C ALA A 9 -27.57 22.08 26.77
N LEU A 10 -27.30 20.82 27.18
CA LEU A 10 -26.31 19.96 26.53
C LEU A 10 -26.74 19.51 25.13
N ARG A 11 -28.05 19.36 24.87
CA ARG A 11 -28.57 19.13 23.51
C ARG A 11 -28.50 20.37 22.63
N LEU A 12 -28.74 21.56 23.18
CA LEU A 12 -28.60 22.81 22.45
C LEU A 12 -27.12 23.13 22.20
N ALA A 13 -26.25 22.97 23.19
CA ALA A 13 -24.80 23.07 23.06
C ALA A 13 -24.28 22.00 22.09
N GLY A 14 -24.78 20.77 22.17
CA GLY A 14 -24.48 19.69 21.22
C GLY A 14 -24.89 20.05 19.79
N ARG A 15 -26.08 20.62 19.57
CA ARG A 15 -26.54 21.11 18.26
C ARG A 15 -25.75 22.32 17.75
N LEU A 16 -25.34 23.22 18.64
CA LEU A 16 -24.50 24.38 18.31
C LEU A 16 -23.07 23.94 17.98
N LEU A 17 -22.53 22.96 18.70
CA LEU A 17 -21.23 22.34 18.45
C LEU A 17 -21.25 21.47 17.19
N GLU A 18 -22.31 20.71 16.93
CA GLU A 18 -22.56 19.98 15.67
C GLU A 18 -22.68 20.96 14.50
N GLY A 19 -23.36 22.10 14.69
CA GLY A 19 -23.44 23.18 13.71
C GLY A 19 -22.07 23.78 13.37
N CYS A 20 -21.19 23.94 14.36
CA CYS A 20 -19.81 24.39 14.12
C CYS A 20 -18.89 23.29 13.57
N ALA A 21 -19.18 22.02 13.85
CA ALA A 21 -18.37 20.89 13.38
C ALA A 21 -18.59 20.62 11.89
N LEU A 22 -19.84 20.75 11.42
CA LEU A 22 -20.23 20.49 10.04
C LEU A 22 -20.33 21.74 9.17
N GLU A 23 -19.92 22.91 9.65
CA GLU A 23 -19.74 24.06 8.75
C GLU A 23 -18.45 23.89 7.92
N ARG A 24 -18.34 24.65 6.83
CA ARG A 24 -17.10 24.68 6.03
C ARG A 24 -15.96 25.31 6.82
N THR A 25 -14.77 24.72 6.74
CA THR A 25 -13.56 25.22 7.44
C THR A 25 -13.33 26.70 7.15
N GLN A 26 -13.48 27.13 5.89
CA GLN A 26 -13.31 28.55 5.53
C GLN A 26 -14.31 29.47 6.26
N HIS A 27 -15.56 29.03 6.45
CA HIS A 27 -16.56 29.81 7.19
C HIS A 27 -16.16 29.94 8.66
N TYR A 28 -15.79 28.82 9.30
CA TYR A 28 -15.28 28.84 10.67
C TYR A 28 -14.09 29.80 10.83
N MET A 29 -13.09 29.71 9.94
CA MET A 29 -11.89 30.53 9.98
C MET A 29 -12.20 32.02 9.78
N LYS A 30 -13.06 32.37 8.81
CA LYS A 30 -13.49 33.75 8.57
C LYS A 30 -14.25 34.34 9.77
N ARG A 31 -15.02 33.52 10.49
CA ARG A 31 -15.77 33.94 11.67
C ARG A 31 -14.86 34.18 12.88
N ARG A 32 -13.76 33.44 13.00
CA ARG A 32 -12.88 33.47 14.19
C ARG A 32 -11.64 34.34 14.04
N PHE A 33 -11.13 34.50 12.83
CA PHE A 33 -9.86 35.18 12.56
C PHE A 33 -10.05 36.25 11.47
N HIS A 34 -9.65 37.47 11.78
CA HIS A 34 -9.78 38.62 10.88
C HIS A 34 -8.59 38.78 9.93
N ASP A 35 -7.39 38.39 10.38
CA ASP A 35 -6.17 38.47 9.58
C ASP A 35 -6.14 37.36 8.49
N PRO A 36 -6.08 37.71 7.20
CA PRO A 36 -5.97 36.75 6.11
C PRO A 36 -4.73 35.85 6.18
N ALA A 37 -3.58 36.38 6.60
CA ALA A 37 -2.33 35.63 6.71
C ALA A 37 -2.41 34.59 7.83
N LEU A 38 -3.02 34.94 8.97
CA LEU A 38 -3.25 33.98 10.06
C LEU A 38 -4.21 32.87 9.61
N ARG A 39 -5.26 33.18 8.86
CA ARG A 39 -6.16 32.14 8.32
C ARG A 39 -5.43 31.21 7.37
N ALA A 40 -4.61 31.75 6.47
CA ALA A 40 -3.81 30.96 5.55
C ALA A 40 -2.91 29.99 6.32
N LEU A 41 -2.14 30.51 7.29
CA LEU A 41 -1.26 29.72 8.17
C LEU A 41 -2.01 28.60 8.91
N LEU A 42 -3.13 28.92 9.56
CA LEU A 42 -3.91 27.95 10.32
C LEU A 42 -4.53 26.87 9.43
N THR A 43 -4.73 27.17 8.14
CA THR A 43 -5.30 26.21 7.19
C THR A 43 -4.28 25.49 6.33
N THR A 44 -2.98 25.83 6.37
CA THR A 44 -1.94 25.30 5.48
C THR A 44 -1.92 23.77 5.42
N GLN A 45 -2.14 23.10 6.56
CA GLN A 45 -2.18 21.64 6.68
C GLN A 45 -3.46 20.98 6.11
N TRP A 46 -4.28 21.68 5.34
CA TRP A 46 -5.49 21.09 4.75
C TRP A 46 -5.19 19.88 3.86
N GLY A 47 -3.98 19.82 3.30
CA GLY A 47 -3.50 18.67 2.53
C GLY A 47 -3.39 17.38 3.34
N ASP A 48 -3.30 17.41 4.68
CA ASP A 48 -3.31 16.19 5.51
C ASP A 48 -4.65 15.42 5.45
N TYR A 49 -5.69 16.04 4.91
CA TYR A 49 -6.98 15.40 4.64
C TYR A 49 -7.54 15.69 3.24
N GLY A 50 -6.72 16.29 2.37
CA GLY A 50 -6.94 16.41 0.92
C GLY A 50 -8.19 17.15 0.47
N VAL A 51 -8.74 18.05 1.29
CA VAL A 51 -9.88 18.88 0.90
C VAL A 51 -9.66 20.32 1.35
N GLU A 52 -9.71 21.25 0.40
CA GLU A 52 -9.47 22.66 0.64
C GLU A 52 -10.52 23.29 1.60
N PRO A 53 -10.17 24.37 2.33
CA PRO A 53 -11.05 24.95 3.34
C PRO A 53 -12.43 25.38 2.82
N ALA A 54 -12.56 25.68 1.53
CA ALA A 54 -13.82 26.06 0.90
C ALA A 54 -14.82 24.88 0.80
N ARG A 55 -14.35 23.63 0.83
CA ARG A 55 -15.18 22.42 0.76
C ARG A 55 -15.15 21.57 2.03
N SER A 56 -14.06 21.57 2.77
CA SER A 56 -13.90 20.68 3.93
C SER A 56 -14.80 21.05 5.10
N ALA A 57 -15.29 20.04 5.81
CA ALA A 57 -15.97 20.23 7.08
C ALA A 57 -14.96 20.60 8.16
N PHE A 58 -15.29 21.57 9.02
CA PHE A 58 -14.38 22.03 10.07
C PHE A 58 -13.95 20.91 11.02
N VAL A 59 -14.81 19.92 11.29
CA VAL A 59 -14.47 18.75 12.11
C VAL A 59 -13.27 17.97 11.58
N ALA A 60 -13.11 17.86 10.27
CA ALA A 60 -11.96 17.19 9.67
C ALA A 60 -10.67 17.92 10.01
N HIS A 61 -10.68 19.24 9.79
CA HIS A 61 -9.56 20.12 10.11
C HIS A 61 -9.22 20.07 11.61
N ALA A 62 -10.23 20.25 12.48
CA ALA A 62 -10.05 20.25 13.93
C ALA A 62 -9.51 18.93 14.47
N MET A 63 -9.96 17.79 13.93
CA MET A 63 -9.47 16.46 14.34
C MET A 63 -8.00 16.27 13.98
N ILE A 64 -7.58 16.70 12.80
CA ILE A 64 -6.18 16.61 12.37
C ILE A 64 -5.28 17.53 13.20
N VAL A 65 -5.67 18.79 13.41
CA VAL A 65 -4.95 19.71 14.32
C VAL A 65 -4.81 19.08 15.71
N SER A 66 -5.92 18.55 16.25
CA SER A 66 -5.95 17.93 17.59
C SER A 66 -5.05 16.71 17.70
N HIS A 67 -4.98 15.89 16.65
CA HIS A 67 -4.06 14.76 16.59
C HIS A 67 -2.60 15.22 16.71
N TYR A 68 -2.18 16.19 15.89
CA TYR A 68 -0.82 16.69 15.88
C TYR A 68 -0.41 17.49 17.12
N MET A 69 -1.37 18.09 17.85
CA MET A 69 -1.09 18.75 19.14
C MET A 69 -0.51 17.78 20.19
N ASN A 70 -0.74 16.48 20.03
CA ASN A 70 -0.19 15.45 20.93
C ASN A 70 1.13 14.84 20.41
N GLY A 71 1.65 15.34 19.29
CA GLY A 71 2.83 14.80 18.60
C GLY A 71 2.48 13.96 17.37
N ALA A 72 3.51 13.67 16.59
CA ALA A 72 3.45 12.76 15.45
C ALA A 72 4.47 11.64 15.65
N TRP A 73 4.10 10.40 15.31
CA TRP A 73 4.96 9.24 15.43
C TRP A 73 5.23 8.63 14.07
N PHE A 74 6.41 8.07 13.91
CA PHE A 74 6.82 7.39 12.69
C PHE A 74 7.48 6.05 13.07
N PRO A 75 7.08 4.93 12.45
CA PRO A 75 7.66 3.63 12.75
C PRO A 75 9.11 3.54 12.27
N HIS A 76 9.99 3.04 13.13
CA HIS A 76 11.31 2.60 12.73
C HIS A 76 11.20 1.53 11.64
N GLY A 77 12.00 1.60 10.58
CA GLY A 77 11.87 0.74 9.40
C GLY A 77 10.75 1.13 8.42
N GLY A 78 10.11 2.29 8.62
CA GLY A 78 9.17 2.89 7.67
C GLY A 78 7.72 2.45 7.85
N SER A 79 6.80 3.18 7.20
CA SER A 79 5.34 2.97 7.33
C SER A 79 4.87 1.57 6.93
N GLY A 80 5.62 0.89 6.06
CA GLY A 80 5.37 -0.50 5.66
C GLY A 80 5.35 -1.50 6.83
N GLN A 81 6.02 -1.19 7.94
CA GLN A 81 6.02 -2.04 9.14
C GLN A 81 4.61 -2.26 9.71
N ILE A 82 3.74 -1.26 9.62
CA ILE A 82 2.36 -1.36 10.10
C ILE A 82 1.62 -2.48 9.36
N ALA A 83 1.75 -2.51 8.03
CA ALA A 83 1.12 -3.55 7.21
C ALA A 83 1.73 -4.94 7.47
N ARG A 84 3.05 -5.02 7.65
CA ARG A 84 3.75 -6.29 7.93
C ARG A 84 3.38 -6.89 9.28
N MET A 85 3.28 -6.06 10.32
CA MET A 85 2.82 -6.51 11.64
C MET A 85 1.38 -7.04 11.59
N ILE A 86 0.50 -6.37 10.85
CA ILE A 86 -0.89 -6.83 10.66
C ILE A 86 -0.90 -8.15 9.88
N GLU A 87 -0.10 -8.29 8.82
CA GLU A 87 0.04 -9.51 8.03
C GLU A 87 0.44 -10.71 8.90
N GLU A 88 1.47 -10.55 9.73
CA GLU A 88 1.94 -11.61 10.63
C GLU A 88 0.83 -12.03 11.58
N HIS A 89 0.16 -11.07 12.23
CA HIS A 89 -0.92 -11.38 13.16
C HIS A 89 -2.11 -12.10 12.51
N ILE A 90 -2.50 -11.71 11.29
CA ILE A 90 -3.58 -12.37 10.55
C ILE A 90 -3.22 -13.84 10.31
N ARG A 91 -2.00 -14.12 9.84
CA ARG A 91 -1.54 -15.48 9.54
C ARG A 91 -1.42 -16.33 10.81
N ASP A 92 -0.94 -15.76 11.91
CA ASP A 92 -0.81 -16.45 13.20
C ASP A 92 -2.15 -16.89 13.78
N LYS A 93 -3.24 -16.21 13.40
CA LYS A 93 -4.61 -16.57 13.76
C LYS A 93 -5.31 -17.45 12.71
N GLY A 94 -4.56 -18.00 11.76
CA GLY A 94 -5.06 -18.87 10.70
C GLY A 94 -5.77 -18.14 9.55
N GLY A 95 -5.63 -16.82 9.48
CA GLY A 95 -6.14 -16.02 8.36
C GLY A 95 -5.25 -16.15 7.13
N GLN A 96 -5.84 -15.96 5.94
CA GLN A 96 -5.12 -16.03 4.67
C GLN A 96 -5.04 -14.64 4.02
N ILE A 97 -3.88 -14.35 3.43
CA ILE A 97 -3.65 -13.16 2.60
C ILE A 97 -3.29 -13.64 1.21
N ARG A 98 -4.13 -13.32 0.23
CA ARG A 98 -3.97 -13.75 -1.17
C ARG A 98 -3.67 -12.51 -2.02
N VAL A 99 -2.45 -12.44 -2.54
CA VAL A 99 -1.98 -11.35 -3.41
C VAL A 99 -2.16 -11.73 -4.88
N ALA A 100 -2.13 -10.74 -5.78
CA ALA A 100 -2.38 -10.93 -7.22
C ALA A 100 -3.74 -11.59 -7.53
N GLN A 101 -4.72 -11.44 -6.63
CA GLN A 101 -6.08 -11.93 -6.81
C GLN A 101 -7.03 -10.74 -6.82
N ASP A 102 -7.49 -10.36 -8.01
CA ASP A 102 -8.36 -9.21 -8.20
C ASP A 102 -9.82 -9.62 -7.95
N VAL A 103 -10.50 -8.95 -7.03
CA VAL A 103 -11.96 -9.10 -6.87
C VAL A 103 -12.65 -8.29 -7.95
N GLU A 104 -13.31 -8.98 -8.89
CA GLU A 104 -13.98 -8.36 -10.03
C GLU A 104 -15.41 -7.91 -9.70
N SER A 105 -16.11 -8.67 -8.86
CA SER A 105 -17.47 -8.35 -8.44
C SER A 105 -17.86 -9.06 -7.15
N ILE A 106 -18.80 -8.46 -6.42
CA ILE A 106 -19.47 -9.06 -5.26
C ILE A 106 -20.73 -9.79 -5.76
N ILE A 107 -20.87 -11.05 -5.39
CA ILE A 107 -22.02 -11.88 -5.73
C ILE A 107 -23.14 -11.57 -4.74
N VAL A 108 -24.31 -11.15 -5.27
CA VAL A 108 -25.49 -10.79 -4.47
C VAL A 108 -26.66 -11.67 -4.88
N GLU A 109 -27.22 -12.39 -3.91
CA GLU A 109 -28.38 -13.27 -4.07
C GLU A 109 -29.45 -12.86 -3.07
N ALA A 110 -30.68 -12.62 -3.54
CA ALA A 110 -31.82 -12.23 -2.71
C ALA A 110 -31.52 -11.05 -1.74
N GLY A 111 -30.78 -10.04 -2.22
CA GLY A 111 -30.40 -8.86 -1.43
C GLY A 111 -29.28 -9.07 -0.41
N ARG A 112 -28.61 -10.22 -0.44
CA ARG A 112 -27.51 -10.59 0.46
C ARG A 112 -26.23 -10.84 -0.32
N ALA A 113 -25.10 -10.32 0.17
CA ALA A 113 -23.79 -10.67 -0.36
C ALA A 113 -23.41 -12.08 0.10
N VAL A 114 -22.94 -12.90 -0.84
CA VAL A 114 -22.73 -14.34 -0.63
C VAL A 114 -21.38 -14.85 -1.11
N GLY A 115 -20.57 -13.98 -1.69
CA GLY A 115 -19.25 -14.31 -2.20
C GLY A 115 -18.70 -13.22 -3.12
N VAL A 116 -17.58 -13.53 -3.75
CA VAL A 116 -16.90 -12.67 -4.71
C VAL A 116 -16.47 -13.48 -5.93
N ARG A 117 -16.43 -12.84 -7.09
CA ARG A 117 -15.74 -13.38 -8.27
C ARG A 117 -14.33 -12.82 -8.29
N VAL A 118 -13.35 -13.72 -8.41
CA VAL A 118 -11.93 -13.41 -8.32
C VAL A 118 -11.24 -13.79 -9.63
N THR A 119 -10.33 -12.94 -10.09
CA THR A 119 -9.34 -13.26 -11.13
C THR A 119 -7.98 -13.41 -10.47
N ASP A 120 -7.47 -14.63 -10.41
CA ASP A 120 -6.13 -14.94 -9.92
C ASP A 120 -5.10 -14.76 -11.04
N ARG A 121 -4.18 -13.83 -10.82
CA ARG A 121 -3.05 -13.46 -11.70
C ARG A 121 -1.70 -13.88 -11.13
N SER A 122 -1.69 -14.69 -10.07
CA SER A 122 -0.45 -15.26 -9.51
C SER A 122 0.23 -16.22 -10.49
N GLY A 123 -0.55 -16.79 -11.42
CA GLY A 123 -0.07 -17.65 -12.48
C GLY A 123 0.08 -16.98 -13.86
N PRO A 124 0.73 -17.68 -14.80
CA PRO A 124 1.00 -17.20 -16.16
C PRO A 124 -0.28 -17.02 -17.00
N ILE A 125 -1.31 -17.78 -16.67
CA ILE A 125 -2.65 -17.69 -17.26
C ILE A 125 -3.59 -17.27 -16.13
N PRO A 126 -4.26 -16.12 -16.25
CA PRO A 126 -5.24 -15.71 -15.26
C PRO A 126 -6.37 -16.72 -15.12
N LEU A 127 -6.72 -17.08 -13.88
CA LEU A 127 -7.81 -18.01 -13.57
C LEU A 127 -8.95 -17.26 -12.88
N SER A 128 -10.16 -17.32 -13.44
CA SER A 128 -11.35 -16.75 -12.80
C SER A 128 -12.16 -17.82 -12.07
N TYR A 129 -12.54 -17.55 -10.82
CA TYR A 129 -13.39 -18.42 -10.00
C TYR A 129 -14.26 -17.63 -9.03
N GLU A 130 -15.20 -18.31 -8.37
CA GLU A 130 -16.05 -17.73 -7.33
C GLU A 130 -15.65 -18.25 -5.95
N GLU A 131 -15.49 -17.33 -4.99
CA GLU A 131 -15.22 -17.64 -3.59
C GLU A 131 -16.47 -17.29 -2.78
N ARG A 132 -17.05 -18.26 -2.07
CA ARG A 132 -18.27 -18.06 -1.27
C ARG A 132 -17.91 -17.68 0.16
N ALA A 133 -18.57 -16.64 0.68
CA ALA A 133 -18.36 -16.17 2.04
C ALA A 133 -19.70 -15.72 2.65
N PRO A 134 -19.96 -16.02 3.94
CA PRO A 134 -21.19 -15.58 4.60
C PRO A 134 -21.19 -14.09 4.91
N ILE A 135 -20.01 -13.46 4.99
CA ILE A 135 -19.78 -12.04 5.29
C ILE A 135 -18.73 -11.52 4.33
N ILE A 136 -18.98 -10.34 3.75
CA ILE A 136 -18.05 -9.64 2.89
C ILE A 136 -17.74 -8.28 3.55
N MET A 137 -16.46 -8.00 3.76
CA MET A 137 -15.96 -6.68 4.18
C MET A 137 -15.18 -6.05 3.03
N SER A 138 -15.70 -4.98 2.45
CA SER A 138 -15.04 -4.25 1.37
C SER A 138 -14.18 -3.13 1.92
N GLY A 139 -12.86 -3.26 1.76
CA GLY A 139 -11.88 -2.24 2.13
C GLY A 139 -11.34 -1.40 0.97
N ILE A 140 -11.90 -1.56 -0.23
CA ILE A 140 -11.38 -0.91 -1.45
C ILE A 140 -11.85 0.54 -1.65
N GLY A 141 -12.68 1.06 -0.75
CA GLY A 141 -13.39 2.34 -0.91
C GLY A 141 -14.88 2.17 -1.24
N ALA A 142 -15.70 3.08 -0.74
CA ALA A 142 -17.14 3.09 -0.94
C ALA A 142 -17.49 3.38 -2.40
N ARG A 143 -16.81 4.35 -3.03
CA ARG A 143 -17.04 4.70 -4.43
C ARG A 143 -16.84 3.47 -5.30
N GLU A 144 -15.68 2.83 -5.18
CA GLU A 144 -15.26 1.66 -5.94
C GLU A 144 -16.16 0.45 -5.66
N THR A 145 -16.55 0.25 -4.39
CA THR A 145 -17.49 -0.83 -4.04
C THR A 145 -18.83 -0.67 -4.75
N TYR A 146 -19.42 0.54 -4.72
CA TYR A 146 -20.75 0.77 -5.29
C TYR A 146 -20.76 0.92 -6.81
N THR A 147 -19.67 1.38 -7.42
CA THR A 147 -19.61 1.63 -8.88
C THR A 147 -18.93 0.53 -9.67
N ARG A 148 -17.98 -0.22 -9.07
CA ARG A 148 -17.21 -1.28 -9.75
C ARG A 148 -17.61 -2.68 -9.32
N LEU A 149 -17.69 -2.94 -8.00
CA LEU A 149 -17.90 -4.30 -7.51
C LEU A 149 -19.36 -4.74 -7.43
N LEU A 150 -20.29 -3.80 -7.36
CA LEU A 150 -21.73 -4.08 -7.29
C LEU A 150 -22.42 -3.86 -8.64
N PRO A 151 -23.44 -4.67 -8.97
CA PRO A 151 -24.27 -4.43 -10.15
C PRO A 151 -24.92 -3.04 -10.10
N ILE A 152 -24.73 -2.25 -11.16
CA ILE A 152 -25.36 -0.92 -11.30
C ILE A 152 -26.77 -0.98 -11.90
N THR A 153 -27.17 -2.15 -12.41
CA THR A 153 -28.50 -2.44 -12.97
C THR A 153 -29.26 -3.47 -12.10
N GLY A 154 -30.54 -3.66 -12.40
CA GLY A 154 -31.40 -4.60 -11.68
C GLY A 154 -31.72 -4.18 -10.24
N PRO A 155 -32.23 -5.11 -9.40
CA PRO A 155 -32.67 -4.78 -8.03
C PRO A 155 -31.56 -4.21 -7.15
N THR A 156 -30.35 -4.80 -7.20
CA THR A 156 -29.18 -4.29 -6.45
C THR A 156 -28.78 -2.90 -6.93
N GLY A 157 -28.78 -2.69 -8.25
CA GLY A 157 -28.49 -1.39 -8.85
C GLY A 157 -29.46 -0.31 -8.42
N ALA A 158 -30.77 -0.61 -8.41
CA ALA A 158 -31.81 0.32 -7.95
C ALA A 158 -31.68 0.63 -6.44
N LEU A 159 -31.45 -0.40 -5.61
CA LEU A 159 -31.27 -0.24 -4.16
C LEU A 159 -30.08 0.66 -3.80
N THR A 160 -29.01 0.60 -4.59
CA THR A 160 -27.75 1.34 -4.33
C THR A 160 -27.62 2.63 -5.14
N ALA A 161 -28.54 2.93 -6.06
CA ALA A 161 -28.52 4.15 -6.88
C ALA A 161 -28.47 5.44 -6.06
N PRO A 162 -29.29 5.63 -4.99
CA PRO A 162 -29.23 6.85 -4.19
C PRO A 162 -27.88 7.06 -3.49
N ILE A 163 -27.17 5.97 -3.17
CA ILE A 163 -25.83 6.05 -2.57
C ILE A 163 -24.81 6.47 -3.62
N ARG A 164 -24.86 5.89 -4.83
CA ARG A 164 -23.99 6.29 -5.95
C ARG A 164 -24.17 7.75 -6.31
N GLU A 165 -25.41 8.24 -6.38
CA GLU A 165 -25.72 9.65 -6.68
C GLU A 165 -25.14 10.58 -5.62
N LYS A 166 -25.31 10.26 -4.33
CA LYS A 166 -24.69 11.02 -3.24
C LYS A 166 -23.17 11.04 -3.36
N ILE A 167 -22.54 9.89 -3.58
CA ILE A 167 -21.08 9.79 -3.76
C ILE A 167 -20.61 10.61 -4.97
N ALA A 168 -21.34 10.58 -6.09
CA ALA A 168 -21.03 11.38 -7.27
C ALA A 168 -21.13 12.88 -6.98
N SER A 169 -22.14 13.32 -6.22
CA SER A 169 -22.35 14.73 -5.86
C SER A 169 -21.26 15.34 -4.97
N LEU A 170 -20.46 14.51 -4.28
CA LEU A 170 -19.33 14.99 -3.47
C LEU A 170 -18.15 15.49 -4.32
N GLY A 171 -18.12 15.14 -5.60
CA GLY A 171 -16.99 15.38 -6.49
C GLY A 171 -15.79 14.51 -6.14
N HIS A 172 -14.60 14.99 -6.51
CA HIS A 172 -13.34 14.28 -6.38
C HIS A 172 -12.74 14.44 -4.96
N GLY A 173 -12.04 13.39 -4.52
CA GLY A 173 -11.18 13.44 -3.34
C GLY A 173 -9.82 14.07 -3.68
N GLY A 174 -8.95 14.20 -2.68
CA GLY A 174 -7.60 14.70 -2.88
C GLY A 174 -6.71 13.70 -3.63
N THR A 175 -5.95 14.21 -4.58
CA THR A 175 -4.85 13.51 -5.27
C THR A 175 -3.65 14.45 -5.41
N ALA A 176 -2.49 13.92 -5.82
CA ALA A 176 -1.25 14.68 -5.79
C ALA A 176 -0.25 14.22 -6.85
N VAL A 177 0.69 15.13 -7.14
CA VAL A 177 1.99 14.81 -7.72
C VAL A 177 3.00 14.69 -6.58
N THR A 178 3.81 13.66 -6.64
CA THR A 178 4.87 13.39 -5.65
C THR A 178 6.21 13.28 -6.36
N VAL A 179 7.22 13.98 -5.86
CA VAL A 179 8.62 13.79 -6.23
C VAL A 179 9.32 13.03 -5.11
N TYR A 180 9.77 11.82 -5.41
CA TYR A 180 10.57 10.99 -4.52
C TYR A 180 12.05 11.24 -4.78
N LEU A 181 12.81 11.52 -3.74
CA LEU A 181 14.22 11.89 -3.82
C LEU A 181 15.09 10.93 -3.02
N ILE A 182 16.21 10.52 -3.64
CA ILE A 182 17.38 9.99 -2.92
C ILE A 182 18.41 11.12 -2.89
N LEU A 183 18.96 11.37 -1.72
CA LEU A 183 19.95 12.40 -1.48
C LEU A 183 21.30 11.77 -1.16
N ASP A 184 22.39 12.40 -1.59
CA ASP A 184 23.75 12.03 -1.17
C ASP A 184 24.00 12.37 0.32
N ARG A 185 23.34 13.43 0.80
CA ARG A 185 23.40 13.93 2.18
C ARG A 185 22.13 14.71 2.51
N TYR A 186 21.80 14.84 3.78
CA TYR A 186 20.79 15.80 4.21
C TYR A 186 21.39 17.22 4.23
N PRO A 187 20.67 18.24 3.74
CA PRO A 187 21.02 19.64 4.00
C PRO A 187 21.06 19.95 5.51
N GLU A 188 21.88 20.91 5.93
CA GLU A 188 22.12 21.20 7.35
C GLU A 188 20.85 21.64 8.11
N SER A 189 19.88 22.23 7.42
CA SER A 189 18.61 22.67 8.00
C SER A 189 17.62 21.54 8.28
N VAL A 190 17.89 20.31 7.82
CA VAL A 190 16.96 19.19 7.92
C VAL A 190 17.14 18.44 9.24
N ASP A 191 16.11 18.47 10.08
CA ASP A 191 16.04 17.76 11.36
C ASP A 191 15.03 16.58 11.36
N GLY A 192 14.41 16.32 10.21
CA GLY A 192 13.36 15.32 10.05
C GLY A 192 11.94 15.84 10.24
N SER A 193 11.74 17.12 10.57
CA SER A 193 10.41 17.74 10.57
C SER A 193 9.78 17.73 9.17
N ASN A 194 8.45 17.73 9.14
CA ASN A 194 7.72 17.97 7.90
C ASN A 194 7.62 19.48 7.64
N VAL A 195 7.81 19.89 6.40
CA VAL A 195 7.78 21.30 6.03
C VAL A 195 6.63 21.54 5.06
N TRP A 196 5.72 22.43 5.42
CA TRP A 196 4.73 22.98 4.50
C TRP A 196 5.27 24.29 3.94
N VAL A 197 5.42 24.36 2.63
CA VAL A 197 5.81 25.58 1.91
C VAL A 197 4.60 26.10 1.15
N THR A 198 4.32 27.39 1.27
CA THR A 198 3.24 28.05 0.53
C THR A 198 3.69 29.47 0.23
N THR A 199 3.61 29.87 -1.03
CA THR A 199 3.96 31.23 -1.46
C THR A 199 2.90 32.22 -0.96
N PRO A 200 3.27 33.50 -0.77
CA PRO A 200 2.32 34.54 -0.35
C PRO A 200 1.09 34.68 -1.27
N ASP A 201 1.29 34.46 -2.57
CA ASP A 201 0.28 34.61 -3.61
C ASP A 201 -0.43 33.29 -3.98
N CYS A 202 -0.24 32.23 -3.18
CA CYS A 202 -0.85 30.94 -3.47
C CYS A 202 -2.38 31.04 -3.58
N PRO A 203 -2.98 30.60 -4.70
CA PRO A 203 -4.42 30.64 -4.87
C PRO A 203 -5.11 29.70 -3.88
N ASN A 204 -6.35 30.03 -3.52
CA ASN A 204 -7.23 29.16 -2.74
C ASN A 204 -8.08 28.22 -3.63
N ASP A 205 -7.74 28.12 -4.91
CA ASP A 205 -8.46 27.34 -5.92
C ASP A 205 -7.56 26.19 -6.42
N PRO A 206 -7.92 24.92 -6.15
CA PRO A 206 -7.16 23.76 -6.60
C PRO A 206 -6.93 23.71 -8.12
N ALA A 207 -7.85 24.24 -8.93
CA ALA A 207 -7.68 24.25 -10.39
C ALA A 207 -6.53 25.19 -10.81
N GLN A 208 -6.46 26.39 -10.23
CA GLN A 208 -5.36 27.31 -10.47
C GLN A 208 -4.04 26.75 -9.92
N MET A 209 -4.03 26.19 -8.70
CA MET A 209 -2.83 25.55 -8.13
C MET A 209 -2.30 24.43 -9.06
N THR A 210 -3.22 23.68 -9.67
CA THR A 210 -2.87 22.63 -10.63
C THR A 210 -2.27 23.24 -11.89
N ALA A 211 -2.88 24.28 -12.47
CA ALA A 211 -2.34 24.97 -13.64
C ALA A 211 -0.92 25.53 -13.38
N ASP A 212 -0.73 26.19 -12.24
CA ASP A 212 0.57 26.75 -11.85
C ASP A 212 1.65 25.66 -11.74
N LEU A 213 1.31 24.49 -11.17
CA LEU A 213 2.23 23.35 -11.12
C LEU A 213 2.55 22.80 -12.52
N LEU A 214 1.55 22.64 -13.39
CA LEU A 214 1.75 22.13 -14.75
C LEU A 214 2.66 23.05 -15.58
N ASP A 215 2.64 24.35 -15.30
CA ASP A 215 3.52 25.36 -15.90
C ASP A 215 4.92 25.43 -15.23
N GLY A 216 5.17 24.63 -14.18
CA GLY A 216 6.47 24.57 -13.48
C GLY A 216 6.64 25.63 -12.39
N HIS A 217 5.54 26.24 -11.94
CA HIS A 217 5.51 27.31 -10.95
C HIS A 217 4.62 26.95 -9.75
N PRO A 218 4.86 25.83 -9.05
CA PRO A 218 4.03 25.43 -7.93
C PRO A 218 4.04 26.50 -6.82
N GLN A 219 2.87 26.69 -6.22
CA GLN A 219 2.67 27.69 -5.16
C GLN A 219 2.63 27.06 -3.76
N SER A 220 2.53 25.73 -3.66
CA SER A 220 2.41 25.00 -2.40
C SER A 220 3.03 23.61 -2.52
N ALA A 221 3.73 23.17 -1.48
CA ALA A 221 4.22 21.81 -1.38
C ALA A 221 4.37 21.37 0.08
N PHE A 222 4.25 20.07 0.30
CA PHE A 222 4.63 19.39 1.53
C PHE A 222 5.93 18.64 1.31
N ILE A 223 6.89 18.82 2.21
CA ILE A 223 8.21 18.17 2.15
C ILE A 223 8.34 17.29 3.39
N SER A 224 8.75 16.03 3.20
CA SER A 224 9.01 15.11 4.30
C SER A 224 10.32 14.35 4.11
N PHE A 225 10.91 13.93 5.23
CA PHE A 225 12.18 13.20 5.27
C PHE A 225 11.99 11.84 5.96
N PRO A 226 11.35 10.87 5.29
CA PRO A 226 11.02 9.59 5.92
C PRO A 226 12.26 8.82 6.37
N GLY A 227 13.38 8.89 5.63
CA GLY A 227 14.61 8.16 5.93
C GLY A 227 15.18 8.43 7.32
N ILE A 228 15.21 9.70 7.76
CA ILE A 228 15.63 10.08 9.12
C ILE A 228 14.74 9.40 10.16
N LYS A 229 13.43 9.43 9.93
CA LYS A 229 12.42 8.94 10.87
C LYS A 229 12.38 7.42 10.95
N SER A 230 12.59 6.72 9.83
CA SER A 230 12.67 5.27 9.80
C SER A 230 14.03 4.73 10.26
N GLY A 231 15.06 5.56 10.33
CA GLY A 231 16.44 5.09 10.53
C GLY A 231 17.01 4.41 9.28
N GLU A 232 16.53 4.77 8.08
CA GLU A 232 17.10 4.27 6.83
C GLU A 232 18.53 4.82 6.64
N PRO A 233 19.46 4.00 6.14
CA PRO A 233 20.84 4.43 5.92
C PRO A 233 20.96 5.44 4.76
N HIS A 234 19.98 5.46 3.85
CA HIS A 234 19.95 6.37 2.72
C HIS A 234 19.16 7.63 3.05
N ALA A 235 19.74 8.79 2.76
CA ALA A 235 19.03 10.05 2.86
C ALA A 235 17.93 10.11 1.79
N THR A 236 16.68 10.27 2.23
CA THR A 236 15.50 10.35 1.37
C THR A 236 14.63 11.53 1.74
N ALA A 237 13.98 12.08 0.72
CA ALA A 237 12.96 13.13 0.86
C ALA A 237 11.80 12.89 -0.10
N GLU A 238 10.64 13.44 0.23
CA GLU A 238 9.45 13.43 -0.60
C GLU A 238 8.88 14.84 -0.70
N ILE A 239 8.52 15.29 -1.90
CA ILE A 239 7.84 16.56 -2.14
C ILE A 239 6.47 16.26 -2.73
N VAL A 240 5.39 16.70 -2.09
CA VAL A 240 4.01 16.43 -2.49
C VAL A 240 3.30 17.74 -2.79
N SER A 241 2.62 17.83 -3.94
CA SER A 241 1.72 18.94 -4.27
C SER A 241 0.38 18.40 -4.75
N PHE A 242 -0.70 18.93 -4.18
CA PHE A 242 -2.06 18.54 -4.55
C PHE A 242 -2.42 19.03 -5.95
N VAL A 243 -3.19 18.22 -6.67
CA VAL A 243 -3.65 18.50 -8.03
C VAL A 243 -5.08 18.04 -8.22
N THR A 244 -5.76 18.57 -9.22
CA THR A 244 -7.03 18.01 -9.69
C THR A 244 -6.75 16.88 -10.70
N PRO A 245 -7.49 15.75 -10.62
CA PRO A 245 -7.18 14.58 -11.44
C PRO A 245 -7.41 14.77 -12.94
N GLU A 246 -8.27 15.71 -13.32
CA GLU A 246 -8.62 16.02 -14.71
C GLU A 246 -7.38 16.40 -15.54
N ALA A 247 -6.36 16.99 -14.89
CA ALA A 247 -5.08 17.33 -15.51
C ALA A 247 -4.34 16.12 -16.11
N PHE A 248 -4.66 14.91 -15.66
CA PHE A 248 -3.97 13.68 -16.08
C PHE A 248 -4.86 12.73 -16.91
N GLU A 249 -6.13 13.08 -17.16
CA GLU A 249 -7.09 12.22 -17.88
C GLU A 249 -6.61 11.83 -19.28
N ARG A 250 -5.86 12.73 -19.95
CA ARG A 250 -5.28 12.47 -21.27
C ARG A 250 -4.44 11.20 -21.34
N TRP A 251 -3.81 10.80 -20.23
CA TRP A 251 -2.96 9.61 -20.16
C TRP A 251 -3.64 8.45 -19.40
N ALA A 252 -4.94 8.54 -19.11
CA ALA A 252 -5.69 7.44 -18.50
C ALA A 252 -5.60 6.17 -19.37
N GLY A 253 -5.43 5.00 -18.73
CA GLY A 253 -5.30 3.71 -19.41
C GLY A 253 -3.94 3.42 -20.06
N THR A 254 -3.01 4.38 -20.05
CA THR A 254 -1.62 4.13 -20.49
C THR A 254 -0.84 3.30 -19.47
N ARG A 255 0.19 2.58 -19.93
CA ARG A 255 0.99 1.72 -19.04
C ARG A 255 2.03 2.54 -18.28
N PRO A 256 2.32 2.21 -16.99
CA PRO A 256 3.47 2.76 -16.28
C PRO A 256 4.74 2.66 -17.11
N LYS A 257 5.57 3.72 -17.07
CA LYS A 257 6.82 3.87 -17.85
C LYS A 257 6.65 3.90 -19.38
N ASN A 258 5.42 3.93 -19.90
CA ASN A 258 5.15 4.03 -21.34
C ASN A 258 3.93 4.94 -21.59
N ARG A 259 4.04 6.21 -21.20
CA ARG A 259 2.98 7.22 -21.32
C ARG A 259 3.19 8.25 -22.41
N GLY A 260 4.37 8.24 -23.04
CA GLY A 260 4.73 9.16 -24.12
C GLY A 260 5.59 10.33 -23.65
N ARG A 261 6.26 10.97 -24.62
CA ARG A 261 7.23 12.05 -24.39
C ARG A 261 6.62 13.31 -23.81
N ASP A 262 5.36 13.58 -24.12
CA ASP A 262 4.63 14.74 -23.60
C ASP A 262 4.35 14.60 -22.10
N TYR A 263 3.98 13.40 -21.64
CA TYR A 263 3.88 13.10 -20.21
C TYR A 263 5.23 13.25 -19.52
N GLU A 264 6.28 12.66 -20.09
CA GLU A 264 7.65 12.76 -19.54
C GLU A 264 8.10 14.22 -19.42
N THR A 265 7.87 15.02 -20.46
CA THR A 265 8.18 16.47 -20.45
C THR A 265 7.42 17.19 -19.36
N LEU A 266 6.11 16.94 -19.22
CA LEU A 266 5.29 17.54 -18.17
C LEU A 266 5.78 17.15 -16.78
N THR A 267 6.12 15.87 -16.56
CA THR A 267 6.66 15.42 -15.27
C THR A 267 7.99 16.07 -14.95
N GLU A 268 8.86 16.33 -15.94
CA GLU A 268 10.12 17.04 -15.73
C GLU A 268 9.91 18.51 -15.36
N ILE A 269 8.95 19.19 -15.99
CA ILE A 269 8.56 20.58 -15.66
C ILE A 269 8.09 20.66 -14.20
N MET A 270 7.12 19.81 -13.83
CA MET A 270 6.58 19.76 -12.47
C MET A 270 7.66 19.41 -11.44
N LYS A 271 8.53 18.44 -11.77
CA LYS A 271 9.64 18.03 -10.90
C LYS A 271 10.60 19.18 -10.63
N SER A 272 11.03 19.90 -11.67
CA SER A 272 11.95 21.02 -11.48
C SER A 272 11.31 22.12 -10.64
N GLY A 273 10.06 22.49 -10.95
CA GLY A 273 9.34 23.53 -10.20
C GLY A 273 9.14 23.16 -8.73
N LEU A 274 8.83 21.90 -8.42
CA LEU A 274 8.67 21.44 -7.04
C LEU A 274 10.00 21.42 -6.28
N ILE A 275 11.10 21.05 -6.93
CA ILE A 275 12.44 21.14 -6.35
C ILE A 275 12.82 22.61 -6.10
N ASP A 276 12.52 23.52 -7.05
CA ASP A 276 12.77 24.95 -6.89
C ASP A 276 11.98 25.54 -5.72
N LEU A 277 10.69 25.19 -5.57
CA LEU A 277 9.90 25.61 -4.43
C LEU A 277 10.46 25.02 -3.12
N ALA A 278 10.85 23.75 -3.10
CA ALA A 278 11.38 23.10 -1.91
C ALA A 278 12.73 23.70 -1.46
N GLU A 279 13.59 24.08 -2.41
CA GLU A 279 14.86 24.77 -2.16
C GLU A 279 14.67 26.07 -1.35
N THR A 280 13.54 26.78 -1.52
CA THR A 280 13.26 28.01 -0.77
C THR A 280 13.12 27.79 0.74
N ALA A 281 12.70 26.59 1.15
CA ALA A 281 12.53 26.22 2.56
C ALA A 281 13.65 25.30 3.05
N VAL A 282 14.31 24.58 2.15
CA VAL A 282 15.39 23.64 2.45
C VAL A 282 16.60 23.98 1.54
N PRO A 283 17.37 25.04 1.87
CA PRO A 283 18.52 25.44 1.06
C PRO A 283 19.57 24.33 0.94
N GLY A 284 20.09 24.12 -0.27
CA GLY A 284 21.04 23.06 -0.62
C GLY A 284 20.38 21.72 -0.95
N LEU A 285 19.05 21.63 -1.04
CA LEU A 285 18.34 20.42 -1.42
C LEU A 285 18.69 20.00 -2.84
N ARG A 286 18.64 20.93 -3.81
CA ARG A 286 18.90 20.65 -5.23
C ARG A 286 20.27 20.01 -5.44
N ASP A 287 21.29 20.54 -4.77
CA ASP A 287 22.68 20.06 -4.85
C ASP A 287 22.91 18.72 -4.11
N ALA A 288 21.93 18.27 -3.33
CA ALA A 288 22.00 17.00 -2.61
C ALA A 288 21.31 15.86 -3.36
N ILE A 289 20.53 16.13 -4.41
CA ILE A 289 19.73 15.12 -5.12
C ILE A 289 20.64 14.21 -5.96
N ALA A 290 20.67 12.93 -5.59
CA ALA A 290 21.33 11.87 -6.36
C ALA A 290 20.36 11.20 -7.36
N TYR A 291 19.08 11.10 -7.01
CA TYR A 291 18.04 10.53 -7.85
C TYR A 291 16.68 11.17 -7.54
N ALA A 292 15.86 11.35 -8.57
CA ALA A 292 14.50 11.87 -8.45
C ALA A 292 13.54 11.11 -9.36
N GLU A 293 12.36 10.77 -8.82
CA GLU A 293 11.29 10.10 -9.56
C GLU A 293 9.93 10.76 -9.27
N VAL A 294 9.06 10.82 -10.27
CA VAL A 294 7.76 11.48 -10.18
C VAL A 294 6.62 10.45 -10.16
N GLY A 295 5.81 10.49 -9.11
CA GLY A 295 4.48 9.88 -9.07
C GLY A 295 3.41 10.90 -9.41
N THR A 296 2.42 10.50 -10.22
CA THR A 296 1.24 11.35 -10.52
C THR A 296 -0.04 10.63 -10.09
N PRO A 297 -1.24 11.25 -10.21
CA PRO A 297 -2.50 10.58 -9.88
C PRO A 297 -2.67 9.20 -10.58
N LEU A 298 -2.14 9.04 -11.79
CA LEU A 298 -2.14 7.76 -12.51
C LEU A 298 -1.26 6.69 -11.86
N THR A 299 -0.16 7.10 -11.22
CA THR A 299 0.69 6.20 -10.43
C THR A 299 -0.05 5.74 -9.19
N ILE A 300 -0.75 6.66 -8.50
CA ILE A 300 -1.53 6.35 -7.30
C ILE A 300 -2.69 5.41 -7.64
N GLU A 301 -3.42 5.69 -8.72
CA GLU A 301 -4.51 4.82 -9.22
C GLU A 301 -3.98 3.43 -9.59
N HIS A 302 -2.82 3.34 -10.25
CA HIS A 302 -2.22 2.06 -10.61
C HIS A 302 -1.96 1.15 -9.40
N PHE A 303 -1.44 1.71 -8.29
CA PHE A 303 -1.08 0.93 -7.11
C PHE A 303 -2.23 0.70 -6.13
N THR A 304 -3.19 1.62 -6.08
CA THR A 304 -4.26 1.59 -5.05
C THR A 304 -5.63 1.23 -5.62
N SER A 305 -5.79 1.20 -6.94
CA SER A 305 -7.06 1.02 -7.65
C SER A 305 -8.16 2.05 -7.33
N HIS A 306 -7.82 3.14 -6.63
CA HIS A 306 -8.74 4.25 -6.38
C HIS A 306 -8.82 5.11 -7.63
N THR A 307 -10.03 5.30 -8.14
CA THR A 307 -10.26 6.08 -9.35
C THR A 307 -9.67 7.47 -9.20
N GLN A 308 -9.03 7.99 -10.28
CA GLN A 308 -8.41 9.32 -10.30
C GLN A 308 -7.26 9.50 -9.29
N GLY A 309 -6.75 8.41 -8.71
CA GLY A 309 -5.69 8.44 -7.71
C GLY A 309 -6.12 9.08 -6.39
N CYS A 310 -7.42 9.10 -6.06
CA CYS A 310 -7.92 9.71 -4.83
C CYS A 310 -7.50 8.87 -3.60
N PHE A 311 -6.49 9.32 -2.85
CA PHE A 311 -5.89 8.51 -1.78
C PHE A 311 -6.50 8.71 -0.39
N TYR A 312 -7.31 9.75 -0.16
CA TYR A 312 -8.04 9.96 1.10
C TYR A 312 -9.51 9.49 1.09
N GLY A 313 -9.92 8.81 0.02
CA GLY A 313 -11.29 8.31 -0.13
C GLY A 313 -12.29 9.42 -0.45
N LEU A 314 -13.53 9.26 0.00
CA LEU A 314 -14.59 10.25 -0.18
C LEU A 314 -14.19 11.58 0.50
N PRO A 315 -14.34 12.74 -0.16
CA PRO A 315 -13.90 14.01 0.40
C PRO A 315 -14.67 14.33 1.70
N LEU A 316 -13.95 14.80 2.73
CA LEU A 316 -14.48 15.14 4.05
C LEU A 316 -15.27 16.46 4.05
N THR A 317 -16.35 16.50 3.29
CA THR A 317 -17.23 17.67 3.20
C THR A 317 -18.41 17.57 4.16
N PRO A 318 -19.05 18.69 4.54
CA PRO A 318 -20.30 18.67 5.30
C PRO A 318 -21.36 17.73 4.70
N GLU A 319 -21.45 17.73 3.36
CA GLU A 319 -22.40 16.94 2.60
C GLU A 319 -22.15 15.43 2.77
N ARG A 320 -20.89 14.98 2.86
CA ARG A 320 -20.55 13.57 3.16
C ARG A 320 -21.12 13.12 4.50
N PHE A 321 -20.94 13.96 5.54
CA PHE A 321 -21.42 13.66 6.89
C PHE A 321 -22.94 13.70 6.98
N GLN A 322 -23.58 14.70 6.39
CA GLN A 322 -25.04 14.82 6.31
C GLN A 322 -25.68 13.67 5.54
N ALA A 323 -25.00 13.16 4.51
CA ALA A 323 -25.43 12.00 3.75
C ALA A 323 -25.24 10.65 4.49
N ASN A 324 -24.63 10.66 5.68
CA ASN A 324 -24.29 9.48 6.49
C ASN A 324 -23.45 8.45 5.72
N LEU A 325 -22.47 8.94 4.94
CA LEU A 325 -21.59 8.10 4.12
C LEU A 325 -20.35 7.60 4.88
N ALA A 326 -20.07 8.12 6.07
CA ALA A 326 -19.00 7.65 6.95
C ALA A 326 -19.49 6.49 7.86
N THR A 327 -19.89 5.38 7.25
CA THR A 327 -20.47 4.23 7.96
C THR A 327 -20.03 2.90 7.37
N PRO A 328 -19.81 1.86 8.19
CA PRO A 328 -19.55 0.51 7.69
C PRO A 328 -20.79 -0.19 7.13
N SER A 329 -21.99 0.38 7.32
CA SER A 329 -23.25 -0.28 6.94
C SER A 329 -23.57 -0.05 5.47
N THR A 330 -23.99 -1.11 4.78
CA THR A 330 -24.54 -1.04 3.41
C THR A 330 -26.01 -1.49 3.42
N PRO A 331 -26.80 -1.15 2.39
CA PRO A 331 -28.16 -1.67 2.26
C PRO A 331 -28.21 -3.16 1.85
N ILE A 332 -27.07 -3.78 1.54
CA ILE A 332 -26.96 -5.18 1.15
C ILE A 332 -26.63 -6.01 2.38
N ALA A 333 -27.46 -7.00 2.69
CA ALA A 333 -27.22 -7.85 3.86
C ALA A 333 -25.87 -8.56 3.75
N ASN A 334 -25.15 -8.63 4.87
CA ASN A 334 -23.81 -9.23 4.99
C ASN A 334 -22.68 -8.57 4.18
N LEU A 335 -22.93 -7.40 3.58
CA LEU A 335 -21.88 -6.56 3.00
C LEU A 335 -21.63 -5.37 3.91
N PHE A 336 -20.36 -5.19 4.30
CA PHE A 336 -19.91 -4.07 5.12
C PHE A 336 -18.76 -3.33 4.43
N LEU A 337 -18.66 -2.02 4.68
CA LEU A 337 -17.51 -1.21 4.30
C LEU A 337 -16.51 -1.14 5.45
N THR A 338 -15.24 -1.00 5.14
CA THR A 338 -14.18 -0.70 6.10
C THR A 338 -13.17 0.29 5.51
N GLY A 339 -12.15 0.67 6.28
CA GLY A 339 -11.16 1.66 5.87
C GLY A 339 -11.71 3.10 5.87
N GLN A 340 -10.98 3.98 5.20
CA GLN A 340 -11.20 5.44 5.26
C GLN A 340 -12.61 5.92 4.88
N ASP A 341 -13.28 5.22 3.98
CA ASP A 341 -14.62 5.59 3.55
C ASP A 341 -15.70 5.23 4.56
N ALA A 342 -15.48 4.18 5.37
CA ALA A 342 -16.36 3.80 6.47
C ALA A 342 -16.10 4.59 7.77
N GLY A 343 -15.14 5.51 7.77
CA GLY A 343 -14.78 6.35 8.92
C GLY A 343 -14.11 7.65 8.49
N MET A 344 -12.85 7.83 8.89
CA MET A 344 -12.01 8.99 8.55
C MET A 344 -10.73 8.52 7.83
N PRO A 345 -10.09 9.36 7.01
CA PRO A 345 -8.81 9.03 6.36
C PRO A 345 -7.66 8.86 7.36
N GLY A 346 -6.53 8.42 6.83
CA GLY A 346 -5.31 8.16 7.59
C GLY A 346 -5.34 6.82 8.33
N ILE A 347 -4.18 6.43 8.85
CA ILE A 347 -3.95 5.11 9.46
C ILE A 347 -4.91 4.86 10.63
N VAL A 348 -5.01 5.82 11.55
CA VAL A 348 -5.87 5.70 12.75
C VAL A 348 -7.34 5.67 12.37
N GLY A 349 -7.78 6.56 11.48
CA GLY A 349 -9.17 6.62 11.02
C GLY A 349 -9.60 5.32 10.33
N ALA A 350 -8.77 4.78 9.45
CA ALA A 350 -9.00 3.51 8.78
C ALA A 350 -9.00 2.32 9.76
N ALA A 351 -8.08 2.28 10.73
CA ALA A 351 -8.02 1.22 11.74
C ALA A 351 -9.28 1.21 12.64
N MET A 352 -9.73 2.40 13.09
CA MET A 352 -10.98 2.52 13.85
C MET A 352 -12.20 2.10 13.03
N ALA A 353 -12.22 2.41 11.72
CA ALA A 353 -13.25 1.92 10.82
C ALA A 353 -13.21 0.38 10.66
N GLY A 354 -12.03 -0.23 10.71
CA GLY A 354 -11.83 -1.69 10.86
C GLY A 354 -12.56 -2.26 12.07
N MET A 355 -12.32 -1.69 13.25
CA MET A 355 -13.00 -2.10 14.48
C MET A 355 -14.53 -1.90 14.39
N SER A 356 -14.98 -0.77 13.83
CA SER A 356 -16.40 -0.46 13.64
C SER A 356 -17.09 -1.48 12.71
N ALA A 357 -16.46 -1.81 11.58
CA ALA A 357 -16.94 -2.81 10.64
C ALA A 357 -17.01 -4.22 11.27
N ALA A 358 -15.97 -4.61 12.02
CA ALA A 358 -15.96 -5.88 12.74
C ALA A 358 -17.07 -5.95 13.80
N CYS A 359 -17.26 -4.89 14.59
CA CYS A 359 -18.38 -4.79 15.53
C CYS A 359 -19.73 -4.93 14.83
N LYS A 360 -19.89 -4.27 13.68
CA LYS A 360 -21.13 -4.33 12.91
C LYS A 360 -21.42 -5.73 12.38
N ALA A 361 -20.40 -6.41 11.84
CA ALA A 361 -20.51 -7.77 11.32
C ALA A 361 -20.82 -8.80 12.42
N LEU A 362 -20.23 -8.64 13.60
CA LEU A 362 -20.44 -9.54 14.75
C LEU A 362 -21.74 -9.26 15.53
N GLY A 363 -22.45 -8.17 15.22
CA GLY A 363 -23.71 -7.81 15.86
C GLY A 363 -23.56 -7.37 17.32
N PRO A 364 -24.59 -7.55 18.18
CA PRO A 364 -24.60 -7.04 19.56
C PRO A 364 -23.46 -7.54 20.45
N ALA A 365 -22.88 -8.69 20.12
CA ALA A 365 -21.74 -9.27 20.84
C ALA A 365 -20.37 -8.84 20.28
N GLY A 366 -20.33 -8.00 19.24
CA GLY A 366 -19.08 -7.65 18.55
C GLY A 366 -18.06 -6.97 19.45
N TYR A 367 -18.43 -5.82 20.02
CA TYR A 367 -17.56 -5.07 20.92
C TYR A 367 -17.06 -5.91 22.12
N PRO A 368 -17.92 -6.57 22.93
CA PRO A 368 -17.43 -7.34 24.06
C PRO A 368 -16.53 -8.52 23.65
N ARG A 369 -16.77 -9.15 22.49
CA ARG A 369 -15.88 -10.22 21.98
C ARG A 369 -14.51 -9.69 21.57
N ILE A 370 -14.47 -8.55 20.88
CA ILE A 370 -13.21 -7.91 20.47
C ILE A 370 -12.42 -7.49 21.70
N THR A 371 -13.05 -6.80 22.66
CA THR A 371 -12.41 -6.36 23.91
C THR A 371 -11.88 -7.54 24.72
N ALA A 372 -12.65 -8.62 24.85
CA ALA A 372 -12.19 -9.83 25.55
C ALA A 372 -10.98 -10.48 24.86
N ALA A 373 -10.94 -10.50 23.52
CA ALA A 373 -9.81 -11.03 22.76
C ALA A 373 -8.54 -10.19 22.94
N LEU A 374 -8.67 -8.86 23.01
CA LEU A 374 -7.54 -7.95 23.26
C LEU A 374 -6.95 -8.16 24.66
N HIS A 375 -7.79 -8.20 25.71
CA HIS A 375 -7.32 -8.43 27.07
C HIS A 375 -6.63 -9.79 27.25
N ALA A 376 -7.16 -10.84 26.63
CA ALA A 376 -6.53 -12.16 26.67
C ALA A 376 -5.14 -12.20 26.02
N GLN A 377 -4.83 -11.26 25.12
CA GLN A 377 -3.50 -11.14 24.51
C GLN A 377 -2.53 -10.37 25.42
N ASP A 378 -2.99 -9.32 26.10
CA ASP A 378 -2.17 -8.56 27.06
C ASP A 378 -1.69 -9.46 28.20
N ASP A 379 -2.57 -10.35 28.71
CA ASP A 379 -2.23 -11.32 29.76
C ASP A 379 -1.25 -12.42 29.30
N ALA A 380 -1.17 -12.67 27.98
CA ALA A 380 -0.27 -13.68 27.39
C ALA A 380 1.11 -13.11 27.00
N SER A 381 1.37 -11.83 27.25
CA SER A 381 2.60 -11.13 26.84
C SER A 381 3.85 -11.46 27.69
N THR A 382 4.26 -12.73 27.68
CA THR A 382 5.69 -13.08 27.69
C THR A 382 6.07 -13.28 26.22
N PRO A 383 7.22 -12.78 25.71
CA PRO A 383 7.64 -13.03 24.33
C PRO A 383 8.06 -14.50 24.20
N ALA A 384 7.08 -15.39 24.17
CA ALA A 384 7.29 -16.77 23.79
C ALA A 384 7.36 -16.78 22.26
N THR A 385 8.56 -17.08 21.75
CA THR A 385 8.75 -17.69 20.45
C THR A 385 7.92 -18.98 20.43
N HIS A 386 6.63 -18.86 20.10
CA HIS A 386 5.78 -20.03 19.95
C HIS A 386 6.21 -20.79 18.70
N PRO A 387 6.41 -22.12 18.78
CA PRO A 387 6.68 -22.92 17.61
C PRO A 387 5.44 -22.86 16.70
N HIS A 388 5.58 -22.30 15.50
CA HIS A 388 4.56 -22.44 14.48
C HIS A 388 4.50 -23.93 14.08
N GLU A 389 3.50 -24.63 14.60
CA GLU A 389 3.13 -25.94 14.07
C GLU A 389 2.64 -25.77 12.63
N SER A 390 3.09 -26.66 11.76
CA SER A 390 2.81 -26.71 10.34
C SER A 390 1.32 -26.99 10.08
N GLY A 391 0.50 -25.94 10.09
CA GLY A 391 -0.87 -25.96 9.61
C GLY A 391 -0.90 -26.08 8.08
N SER A 392 -1.69 -27.01 7.56
CA SER A 392 -1.87 -27.25 6.12
C SER A 392 -2.62 -26.10 5.46
N ASP A 393 -1.90 -25.08 5.01
CA ASP A 393 -2.47 -24.01 4.20
C ASP A 393 -2.77 -24.55 2.79
N ARG A 394 -4.05 -24.55 2.41
CA ARG A 394 -4.52 -24.92 1.07
C ARG A 394 -4.42 -23.73 0.09
N ASN A 395 -3.24 -23.13 0.00
CA ASN A 395 -2.82 -22.39 -1.20
C ASN A 395 -1.83 -23.28 -1.95
N VAL A 396 -2.10 -23.51 -3.24
CA VAL A 396 -1.29 -24.40 -4.07
C VAL A 396 0.06 -23.72 -4.34
N GLY A 397 1.12 -24.12 -3.63
CA GLY A 397 2.51 -23.79 -3.98
C GLY A 397 3.48 -23.70 -2.80
N ALA A 398 3.57 -22.53 -2.16
CA ALA A 398 4.62 -22.19 -1.21
C ALA A 398 4.26 -22.52 0.25
N ARG A 399 5.19 -23.11 1.00
CA ARG A 399 5.07 -23.32 2.45
C ARG A 399 6.15 -22.54 3.19
N ARG A 400 5.83 -22.12 4.41
CA ARG A 400 6.83 -21.59 5.34
C ARG A 400 7.56 -22.73 6.03
N HIS A 401 8.87 -22.61 6.06
CA HIS A 401 9.80 -23.53 6.71
C HIS A 401 10.70 -22.75 7.65
N ARG A 402 11.11 -23.37 8.75
CA ARG A 402 12.20 -22.87 9.59
C ARG A 402 13.45 -23.69 9.31
N GLY A 403 14.28 -23.15 8.41
CA GLY A 403 15.54 -23.76 8.03
C GLY A 403 16.68 -23.42 8.99
N SER A 404 17.81 -24.09 8.80
CA SER A 404 19.08 -23.80 9.49
C SER A 404 20.18 -23.53 8.47
N VAL A 405 21.02 -22.54 8.71
CA VAL A 405 22.13 -22.22 7.81
C VAL A 405 23.20 -23.30 7.96
N GLN A 406 23.49 -24.03 6.89
CA GLN A 406 24.54 -25.04 6.88
C GLN A 406 25.91 -24.41 6.64
N CYS A 407 25.98 -23.51 5.65
CA CYS A 407 27.18 -22.78 5.31
C CYS A 407 26.83 -21.39 4.77
N ALA A 408 27.72 -20.44 5.04
CA ALA A 408 27.66 -19.09 4.50
C ALA A 408 29.10 -18.66 4.19
N SER A 409 29.43 -18.55 2.91
CA SER A 409 30.78 -18.25 2.43
C SER A 409 30.78 -17.13 1.40
N TRP A 410 31.93 -16.48 1.20
CA TRP A 410 32.08 -15.46 0.18
C TRP A 410 32.55 -16.11 -1.12
N ALA A 411 31.70 -16.11 -2.14
CA ALA A 411 32.05 -16.58 -3.48
C ALA A 411 32.89 -15.52 -4.22
N THR A 412 32.60 -14.24 -3.97
CA THR A 412 33.39 -13.08 -4.39
C THR A 412 33.35 -12.03 -3.27
N PRO A 413 34.09 -10.89 -3.38
CA PRO A 413 33.99 -9.81 -2.40
C PRO A 413 32.58 -9.22 -2.23
N THR A 414 31.66 -9.47 -3.17
CA THR A 414 30.29 -8.92 -3.14
C THR A 414 29.20 -9.98 -3.24
N ILE A 415 29.53 -11.25 -3.49
CA ILE A 415 28.57 -12.34 -3.61
C ILE A 415 28.73 -13.30 -2.42
N ARG A 416 27.65 -13.44 -1.65
CA ARG A 416 27.54 -14.42 -0.57
C ARG A 416 26.86 -15.69 -1.09
N ASP A 417 27.45 -16.84 -0.80
CA ASP A 417 26.89 -18.16 -1.08
C ASP A 417 26.41 -18.79 0.24
N ILE A 418 25.09 -18.95 0.36
CA ILE A 418 24.42 -19.43 1.56
C ILE A 418 23.66 -20.71 1.22
N THR A 419 23.91 -21.77 1.97
CA THR A 419 23.10 -23.00 1.91
C THR A 419 22.32 -23.18 3.19
N LEU A 420 21.01 -23.30 3.07
CA LEU A 420 20.07 -23.59 4.15
C LEU A 420 19.67 -25.07 4.10
N ARG A 421 19.43 -25.68 5.26
CA ARG A 421 18.77 -26.98 5.39
C ARG A 421 17.35 -26.79 5.88
N LEU A 422 16.39 -27.24 5.09
CA LEU A 422 14.99 -27.30 5.45
C LEU A 422 14.72 -28.47 6.41
N PRO A 423 13.68 -28.39 7.25
CA PRO A 423 13.28 -29.50 8.13
C PRO A 423 12.76 -30.70 7.33
N THR A 424 12.11 -30.43 6.19
CA THR A 424 11.61 -31.44 5.25
C THR A 424 11.99 -31.05 3.82
N PRO A 425 12.20 -32.02 2.91
CA PRO A 425 12.43 -31.72 1.50
C PRO A 425 11.26 -30.94 0.89
N ALA A 426 11.56 -29.97 0.02
CA ALA A 426 10.56 -29.26 -0.77
C ALA A 426 10.86 -29.43 -2.27
N LEU A 427 9.80 -29.28 -3.09
CA LEU A 427 9.89 -29.39 -4.55
C LEU A 427 9.84 -27.99 -5.17
N TRP A 428 10.61 -27.77 -6.22
CA TRP A 428 10.58 -26.55 -7.03
C TRP A 428 11.08 -26.81 -8.46
N HIS A 429 11.01 -25.80 -9.31
CA HIS A 429 11.52 -25.78 -10.67
C HIS A 429 12.57 -24.69 -10.82
N ALA A 430 13.51 -24.88 -11.75
CA ALA A 430 14.46 -23.83 -12.11
C ALA A 430 13.70 -22.54 -12.50
N GLY A 431 14.23 -21.39 -12.08
CA GLY A 431 13.55 -20.10 -12.17
C GLY A 431 12.82 -19.68 -10.89
N GLN A 432 12.31 -20.63 -10.09
CA GLN A 432 11.56 -20.29 -8.88
C GLN A 432 12.45 -19.65 -7.80
N TYR A 433 11.81 -18.95 -6.87
CA TYR A 433 12.47 -18.21 -5.80
C TYR A 433 11.85 -18.55 -4.44
N ALA A 434 12.53 -18.15 -3.37
CA ALA A 434 12.05 -18.19 -2.01
C ALA A 434 11.96 -16.78 -1.42
N LEU A 435 11.02 -16.54 -0.51
CA LEU A 435 11.08 -15.39 0.38
C LEU A 435 11.84 -15.80 1.64
N VAL A 436 12.88 -15.05 1.98
CA VAL A 436 13.65 -15.25 3.22
C VAL A 436 13.39 -14.08 4.15
N ARG A 437 13.14 -14.39 5.43
CA ARG A 437 13.02 -13.37 6.48
C ARG A 437 14.42 -12.85 6.85
N VAL A 438 14.70 -11.59 6.54
CA VAL A 438 16.02 -10.97 6.70
C VAL A 438 16.10 -10.03 7.89
N ALA A 439 14.95 -9.58 8.42
CA ALA A 439 14.81 -8.81 9.65
C ALA A 439 13.42 -9.06 10.26
N PRO A 440 13.11 -8.59 11.48
CA PRO A 440 11.75 -8.63 12.02
C PRO A 440 10.76 -8.04 11.01
N PHE A 441 9.69 -8.78 10.69
CA PHE A 441 8.65 -8.39 9.74
C PHE A 441 9.11 -8.14 8.27
N GLU A 442 10.38 -8.40 7.94
CA GLU A 442 10.96 -8.09 6.63
C GLU A 442 11.33 -9.37 5.85
N TRP A 443 10.71 -9.52 4.67
CA TRP A 443 10.91 -10.67 3.78
C TRP A 443 11.47 -10.22 2.43
N ARG A 444 12.48 -10.93 1.91
CA ARG A 444 13.13 -10.61 0.63
C ARG A 444 13.15 -11.82 -0.31
N PRO A 445 12.86 -11.61 -1.61
CA PRO A 445 12.89 -12.68 -2.60
C PRO A 445 14.33 -13.00 -3.03
N TYR A 446 14.66 -14.30 -3.07
CA TYR A 446 15.94 -14.82 -3.55
C TYR A 446 15.71 -16.03 -4.44
N SER A 447 16.35 -16.03 -5.61
CA SER A 447 16.27 -17.16 -6.54
C SER A 447 16.83 -18.45 -5.92
N LEU A 448 16.16 -19.57 -6.19
CA LEU A 448 16.63 -20.89 -5.79
C LEU A 448 17.74 -21.34 -6.74
N ALA A 449 18.97 -21.45 -6.23
CA ALA A 449 20.18 -21.67 -7.03
C ALA A 449 20.69 -23.12 -6.96
N CYS A 450 19.78 -24.09 -6.73
CA CYS A 450 20.09 -25.52 -6.65
C CYS A 450 18.86 -26.37 -6.99
N GLU A 451 19.07 -27.67 -7.19
CA GLU A 451 18.00 -28.64 -7.36
C GLU A 451 17.03 -28.74 -6.16
N PRO A 452 15.78 -29.18 -6.41
CA PRO A 452 14.80 -29.44 -5.36
C PRO A 452 15.26 -30.46 -4.34
N GLY A 453 15.02 -30.16 -3.06
CA GLY A 453 15.36 -31.07 -1.99
C GLY A 453 15.32 -30.42 -0.62
N GLN A 454 16.19 -30.90 0.27
CA GLN A 454 16.30 -30.39 1.63
C GLN A 454 17.32 -29.24 1.74
N ALA A 455 18.30 -29.18 0.85
CA ALA A 455 19.27 -28.08 0.78
C ALA A 455 18.73 -26.99 -0.15
N VAL A 456 18.79 -25.74 0.31
CA VAL A 456 18.40 -24.55 -0.46
C VAL A 456 19.62 -23.65 -0.56
N ARG A 457 20.15 -23.47 -1.77
CA ARG A 457 21.28 -22.59 -2.04
C ARG A 457 20.80 -21.24 -2.57
N LEU A 458 21.35 -20.18 -2.00
CA LEU A 458 21.06 -18.78 -2.34
C LEU A 458 22.37 -18.06 -2.68
N LEU A 459 22.40 -17.36 -3.81
CA LEU A 459 23.51 -16.50 -4.21
C LEU A 459 23.06 -15.04 -4.12
N ILE A 460 23.68 -14.28 -3.22
CA ILE A 460 23.20 -12.95 -2.84
C ILE A 460 24.27 -11.91 -3.08
N ASP A 461 23.94 -10.91 -3.90
CA ASP A 461 24.75 -9.71 -4.09
C ASP A 461 24.48 -8.69 -2.99
N VAL A 462 25.53 -8.35 -2.23
CA VAL A 462 25.43 -7.45 -1.08
C VAL A 462 25.71 -5.98 -1.42
N ARG A 463 25.94 -5.63 -2.70
CA ARG A 463 26.23 -4.24 -3.11
C ARG A 463 25.10 -3.25 -2.83
N THR A 464 23.86 -3.72 -2.76
CA THR A 464 22.66 -2.89 -2.59
C THR A 464 22.48 -2.32 -1.18
N ARG A 465 23.30 -2.74 -0.20
CA ARG A 465 23.37 -2.23 1.19
C ARG A 465 22.03 -2.20 1.98
N GLY A 466 20.94 -2.74 1.45
CA GLY A 466 19.67 -2.86 2.16
C GLY A 466 19.65 -4.01 3.18
N LEU A 467 18.52 -4.19 3.88
CA LEU A 467 18.35 -5.19 4.94
C LEU A 467 18.71 -6.63 4.50
N GLY A 468 18.41 -6.99 3.25
CA GLY A 468 18.80 -8.29 2.70
C GLY A 468 20.31 -8.46 2.51
N ALA A 469 21.01 -7.41 2.11
CA ALA A 469 22.47 -7.40 2.00
C ALA A 469 23.13 -7.44 3.38
N ALA A 470 22.57 -6.70 4.35
CA ALA A 470 23.01 -6.73 5.74
C ALA A 470 22.86 -8.13 6.35
N TRP A 471 21.70 -8.77 6.20
CA TRP A 471 21.47 -10.14 6.65
C TRP A 471 22.47 -11.13 6.02
N ALA A 472 22.60 -11.12 4.70
CA ALA A 472 23.51 -12.04 3.99
C ALA A 472 24.98 -11.85 4.40
N SER A 473 25.38 -10.63 4.72
CA SER A 473 26.75 -10.32 5.17
C SER A 473 27.07 -10.87 6.56
N HIS A 474 26.07 -11.00 7.44
CA HIS A 474 26.27 -11.37 8.84
C HIS A 474 25.81 -12.79 9.18
N VAL A 475 24.99 -13.43 8.34
CA VAL A 475 24.51 -14.78 8.60
C VAL A 475 25.66 -15.80 8.65
N THR A 476 25.57 -16.70 9.62
CA THR A 476 26.58 -17.72 9.92
C THR A 476 25.97 -19.12 10.03
N ALA A 477 26.81 -20.15 9.97
CA ALA A 477 26.37 -21.52 10.12
C ALA A 477 25.74 -21.74 11.51
N GLY A 478 24.58 -22.40 11.54
CA GLY A 478 23.79 -22.64 12.75
C GLY A 478 22.61 -21.68 12.93
N ASP A 479 22.59 -20.53 12.25
CA ASP A 479 21.49 -19.57 12.36
C ASP A 479 20.18 -20.18 11.86
N ALA A 480 19.09 -19.94 12.59
CA ALA A 480 17.74 -20.31 12.18
C ALA A 480 17.18 -19.24 11.23
N VAL A 481 16.57 -19.67 10.13
CA VAL A 481 16.06 -18.77 9.09
C VAL A 481 14.64 -19.20 8.70
N ASP A 482 13.70 -18.26 8.77
CA ASP A 482 12.36 -18.46 8.23
C ASP A 482 12.38 -18.24 6.70
N ILE A 483 11.86 -19.21 5.95
CA ILE A 483 11.86 -19.21 4.49
C ILE A 483 10.51 -19.71 3.94
N GLU A 484 9.97 -19.03 2.94
CA GLU A 484 8.74 -19.39 2.24
C GLU A 484 9.05 -19.77 0.79
N LEU A 485 8.78 -21.01 0.40
CA LEU A 485 9.11 -21.55 -0.93
C LEU A 485 8.22 -22.75 -1.32
N PRO A 486 8.11 -23.09 -2.62
CA PRO A 486 8.56 -22.31 -3.78
C PRO A 486 7.59 -21.20 -4.18
N LEU A 487 8.14 -20.07 -4.63
CA LEU A 487 7.40 -18.95 -5.20
C LEU A 487 7.83 -18.68 -6.65
N GLY A 488 6.95 -18.03 -7.40
CA GLY A 488 7.10 -17.85 -8.84
C GLY A 488 6.56 -19.06 -9.62
N GLN A 489 6.05 -18.82 -10.82
CA GLN A 489 5.57 -19.87 -11.73
C GLN A 489 6.28 -19.71 -13.07
N PHE A 490 6.83 -20.82 -13.57
CA PHE A 490 7.51 -20.87 -14.87
C PHE A 490 6.82 -21.93 -15.73
N LEU A 491 6.44 -21.56 -16.96
CA LEU A 491 5.97 -22.51 -17.95
C LEU A 491 7.15 -22.92 -18.81
N LEU A 492 7.55 -24.19 -18.72
CA LEU A 492 8.33 -24.80 -19.77
C LEU A 492 7.36 -25.19 -20.89
N ASN A 493 7.24 -24.36 -21.94
CA ASN A 493 6.40 -24.68 -23.08
C ASN A 493 7.06 -25.78 -23.93
N THR A 494 6.85 -27.04 -23.56
CA THR A 494 7.21 -28.20 -24.38
C THR A 494 6.21 -28.31 -25.53
N GLY A 495 6.31 -27.43 -26.53
CA GLY A 495 5.32 -27.35 -27.61
C GLY A 495 5.00 -28.71 -28.27
N THR A 496 3.70 -29.03 -28.25
CA THR A 496 2.85 -29.88 -29.13
C THR A 496 2.85 -31.40 -28.98
N SER A 497 1.75 -31.92 -28.40
CA SER A 497 0.76 -32.79 -29.07
C SER A 497 1.23 -33.89 -30.04
N ASP A 498 2.19 -34.71 -29.65
CA ASP A 498 2.37 -36.01 -30.32
C ASP A 498 2.30 -37.11 -29.26
N THR A 499 1.30 -37.99 -29.38
CA THR A 499 1.09 -39.16 -28.52
C THR A 499 2.15 -40.25 -28.75
N ARG A 500 3.35 -39.87 -29.19
CA ARG A 500 4.53 -40.71 -29.40
C ARG A 500 5.81 -39.92 -29.13
N ALA A 501 6.15 -39.71 -27.87
CA ALA A 501 7.48 -39.22 -27.52
C ALA A 501 8.13 -40.14 -26.48
N THR A 502 8.78 -41.19 -26.95
CA THR A 502 9.80 -41.96 -26.22
C THR A 502 11.22 -41.48 -26.52
N THR A 503 11.39 -40.34 -27.19
CA THR A 503 12.69 -39.74 -27.52
C THR A 503 12.99 -38.50 -26.66
N PRO A 504 14.22 -38.35 -26.12
CA PRO A 504 14.63 -37.16 -25.40
C PRO A 504 14.47 -35.89 -26.25
N ASP A 505 14.03 -34.79 -25.65
CA ASP A 505 13.87 -33.49 -26.30
C ASP A 505 15.23 -32.98 -26.83
N THR A 506 15.40 -32.95 -28.15
CA THR A 506 16.64 -32.57 -28.85
C THR A 506 16.74 -31.08 -29.16
N ARG A 507 15.82 -30.25 -28.67
CA ARG A 507 15.86 -28.80 -28.93
C ARG A 507 16.98 -28.13 -28.12
N ARG A 508 17.74 -27.28 -28.80
CA ARG A 508 18.80 -26.45 -28.21
C ARG A 508 18.22 -25.52 -27.15
N ARG A 509 18.79 -25.55 -25.93
CA ARG A 509 18.40 -24.62 -24.85
C ARG A 509 19.26 -23.36 -24.92
N VAL A 510 18.61 -22.19 -24.95
CA VAL A 510 19.29 -20.89 -24.90
C VAL A 510 18.88 -20.19 -23.62
N PHE A 511 19.87 -19.90 -22.77
CA PHE A 511 19.67 -19.15 -21.54
C PHE A 511 20.19 -17.72 -21.73
N ILE A 512 19.31 -16.74 -21.52
CA ILE A 512 19.63 -15.32 -21.60
C ILE A 512 19.55 -14.75 -20.19
N ALA A 513 20.69 -14.40 -19.61
CA ALA A 513 20.76 -13.76 -18.31
C ALA A 513 21.07 -12.27 -18.49
N THR A 514 20.23 -11.40 -17.92
CA THR A 514 20.51 -9.97 -17.77
C THR A 514 20.72 -9.68 -16.28
N GLY A 515 21.89 -9.18 -15.90
CA GLY A 515 22.25 -8.92 -14.48
C GLY A 515 22.54 -10.18 -13.64
N THR A 516 22.17 -10.20 -12.34
CA THR A 516 22.39 -11.34 -11.41
C THR A 516 21.56 -12.60 -11.76
N GLY A 517 20.79 -12.56 -12.85
CA GLY A 517 19.74 -13.51 -13.23
C GLY A 517 20.18 -14.90 -13.71
N ILE A 518 21.45 -15.31 -13.54
CA ILE A 518 21.86 -16.69 -13.86
C ILE A 518 21.56 -17.67 -12.73
N ALA A 519 21.60 -17.21 -11.47
CA ALA A 519 21.38 -18.04 -10.29
C ALA A 519 20.09 -18.90 -10.36
N PRO A 520 18.92 -18.36 -10.76
CA PRO A 520 17.70 -19.17 -10.90
C PRO A 520 17.80 -20.34 -11.88
N PHE A 521 18.73 -20.29 -12.85
CA PHE A 521 18.90 -21.32 -13.88
C PHE A 521 20.02 -22.32 -13.55
N LEU A 522 20.82 -22.08 -12.50
CA LEU A 522 21.85 -23.04 -12.06
C LEU A 522 21.28 -24.42 -11.74
N ALA A 523 20.08 -24.45 -11.15
CA ALA A 523 19.33 -25.69 -10.88
C ALA A 523 19.03 -26.53 -12.14
N GLU A 524 18.99 -25.91 -13.33
CA GLU A 524 18.73 -26.61 -14.59
C GLU A 524 20.00 -27.29 -15.15
N PHE A 525 21.18 -26.82 -14.75
CA PHE A 525 22.48 -27.34 -15.19
C PHE A 525 23.01 -28.47 -14.29
N GLU A 526 22.44 -28.64 -13.08
CA GLU A 526 22.82 -29.74 -12.16
C GLU A 526 22.34 -31.12 -12.67
N ARG A 527 21.36 -31.16 -13.61
CA ARG A 527 20.83 -32.37 -14.28
C ARG A 527 21.58 -32.78 -15.56
N ASP A 528 22.88 -32.52 -15.63
CA ASP A 528 23.75 -32.60 -16.81
C ASP A 528 23.55 -31.47 -17.85
N VAL A 529 24.64 -30.74 -18.11
CA VAL A 529 24.76 -29.78 -19.21
C VAL A 529 24.74 -30.56 -20.53
N ARG A 530 23.83 -30.22 -21.45
CA ARG A 530 23.86 -30.80 -22.80
C ARG A 530 24.96 -30.15 -23.60
N ASN A 531 25.63 -30.91 -24.46
CA ASN A 531 26.75 -30.43 -25.29
C ASN A 531 26.38 -29.25 -26.21
N ASP A 532 25.09 -28.99 -26.44
CA ASP A 532 24.57 -27.92 -27.29
C ASP A 532 23.93 -26.76 -26.53
N ASP A 533 23.91 -26.78 -25.19
CA ASP A 533 23.41 -25.68 -24.37
C ASP A 533 24.27 -24.41 -24.59
N VAL A 534 23.61 -23.28 -24.89
CA VAL A 534 24.30 -21.99 -25.11
C VAL A 534 23.89 -21.01 -24.01
N LEU A 535 24.87 -20.53 -23.25
CA LEU A 535 24.70 -19.46 -22.27
C LEU A 535 25.17 -18.13 -22.87
N LEU A 536 24.26 -17.15 -22.95
CA LEU A 536 24.57 -15.80 -23.39
C LEU A 536 24.51 -14.85 -22.19
N LEU A 537 25.62 -14.18 -21.92
CA LEU A 537 25.75 -13.16 -20.87
C LEU A 537 25.58 -11.77 -21.50
N GLY A 538 24.66 -10.96 -20.96
CA GLY A 538 24.35 -9.61 -21.41
C GLY A 538 24.41 -8.57 -20.29
#